data_AF-A0A937YU27-F1
#
_entry.id   AF-A0A937YU27-F1
#
_cell.length_a   1.000
_cell.length_b   1.000
_cell.length_c   1.000
_cell.angle_alpha   90.00
_cell.angle_beta   90.00
_cell.angle_gamma   90.00
#
_symmetry.space_group_name_H-M   'P 1'
#
loop_
_entity.id
_entity.type
_entity.pdbx_description
1 polymer ?
#
loop_
_entity_poly.entity_id
_entity_poly.type
_entity_poly.pdbx_seq_one_letter_code
_entity_poly.pdbx_strand_id
1 'polypeptide(L)'
;NVPMPNRKTDTNNNGAFSTDNIGMNYEYPDGDHAARQRIIRDHLRYQKGLMYFLANDPRVPQAVREGVARWGLAKDEFRRTDHWPHQLYIREARRMVAGYVMTEHDCRGAREADDPVGLAAYTMDSHNTQRCVDAEGRVRNEGDVQIGGFAPYPISYRSIIPRHGECANLLVPVCLSASHIAYGSIRMEPVFMILGQSAATAAVHAIEDDGDVQDIDYARLRERLLADRQVLAWTGPRPVRGLEARALKGTVVDDLQATFTGAWATSTANGPFVEAGYRHDGNAEKGEKSARFEAALPAAGRHEVRLCYAPNNNRATTVPVTIEHADGATTVLVNQREAPPIDGAWVSLGTFAFAADRPAVVTIGTTDTEGHVIADAVQFVPQ
;
A
#
# COMPACT_ATOMS: atom_id res chain seq x y z
N ASN A 1 11.99 20.21 -0.68
CA ASN A 1 13.34 20.52 -1.20
C ASN A 1 14.34 19.62 -0.53
N VAL A 2 14.74 18.54 -1.20
CA VAL A 2 15.85 17.69 -0.79
C VAL A 2 17.14 18.33 -1.31
N PRO A 3 18.15 18.61 -0.46
CA PRO A 3 19.42 19.18 -0.91
C PRO A 3 20.13 18.26 -1.92
N MET A 4 20.63 18.84 -3.00
CA MET A 4 21.43 18.15 -4.01
C MET A 4 22.81 18.81 -4.12
N PRO A 5 23.84 18.09 -4.63
CA PRO A 5 25.15 18.68 -4.91
C PRO A 5 25.05 19.96 -5.76
N ASN A 6 26.07 20.82 -5.67
CA ASN A 6 26.17 22.06 -6.43
C ASN A 6 25.08 23.10 -6.12
N ARG A 7 24.62 23.16 -4.85
CA ARG A 7 23.60 24.11 -4.36
C ARG A 7 22.26 24.00 -5.11
N LYS A 8 21.91 22.78 -5.53
CA LYS A 8 20.63 22.46 -6.17
C LYS A 8 19.69 21.84 -5.15
N THR A 9 18.44 21.66 -5.56
CA THR A 9 17.48 20.88 -4.80
C THR A 9 16.66 20.00 -5.73
N ASP A 10 16.31 18.83 -5.23
CA ASP A 10 15.24 18.01 -5.79
C ASP A 10 13.90 18.41 -5.14
N THR A 11 12.92 18.71 -5.98
CA THR A 11 11.58 19.15 -5.60
C THR A 11 10.57 18.21 -6.24
N ASN A 12 10.02 17.33 -5.40
CA ASN A 12 8.98 16.40 -5.79
C ASN A 12 7.62 16.87 -5.26
N ASN A 13 6.54 16.26 -5.77
CA ASN A 13 5.18 16.47 -5.31
C ASN A 13 5.08 16.30 -3.79
N ASN A 14 4.44 17.24 -3.11
CA ASN A 14 4.20 17.20 -1.67
C ASN A 14 3.00 18.08 -1.28
N GLY A 15 2.08 17.52 -0.49
CA GLY A 15 0.87 18.20 -0.01
C GLY A 15 -0.30 18.16 -1.00
N ALA A 16 -1.39 18.82 -0.65
CA ALA A 16 -2.66 18.73 -1.38
C ALA A 16 -2.63 19.36 -2.78
N PHE A 17 -1.90 20.48 -2.94
CA PHE A 17 -1.72 21.15 -4.22
C PHE A 17 -0.24 21.43 -4.45
N SER A 18 0.33 20.81 -5.50
CA SER A 18 1.78 20.80 -5.72
C SER A 18 2.10 20.53 -7.19
N THR A 19 3.30 20.00 -7.48
CA THR A 19 3.81 19.81 -8.85
C THR A 19 3.05 18.74 -9.64
N ASP A 20 2.20 17.92 -9.04
CA ASP A 20 1.34 17.00 -9.81
C ASP A 20 0.24 17.75 -10.60
N ASN A 21 0.33 17.65 -11.92
CA ASN A 21 -0.70 18.08 -12.86
C ASN A 21 -1.75 16.96 -13.05
N ILE A 22 -2.47 16.66 -11.98
CA ILE A 22 -3.36 15.49 -11.84
C ILE A 22 -4.32 15.37 -13.03
N GLY A 23 -4.37 14.16 -13.61
CA GLY A 23 -5.31 13.80 -14.68
C GLY A 23 -4.93 14.30 -16.08
N MET A 24 -3.82 15.02 -16.24
CA MET A 24 -3.44 15.62 -17.52
C MET A 24 -2.56 14.72 -18.40
N ASN A 25 -2.35 13.46 -18.00
CA ASN A 25 -1.49 12.49 -18.69
C ASN A 25 -2.25 11.38 -19.43
N TYR A 26 -3.58 11.25 -19.27
CA TYR A 26 -4.35 10.12 -19.80
C TYR A 26 -4.26 9.95 -21.31
N GLU A 27 -4.22 11.05 -22.08
CA GLU A 27 -4.10 10.99 -23.54
C GLU A 27 -2.68 10.67 -24.03
N TYR A 28 -1.66 10.72 -23.18
CA TYR A 28 -0.26 10.62 -23.61
C TYR A 28 0.11 9.27 -24.25
N PRO A 29 -0.28 8.10 -23.67
CA PRO A 29 0.11 6.79 -24.22
C PRO A 29 -0.39 6.57 -25.65
N ASP A 30 -1.63 6.97 -25.93
CA ASP A 30 -2.32 6.74 -27.20
C ASP A 30 -2.23 7.94 -28.16
N GLY A 31 -1.78 9.10 -27.67
CA GLY A 31 -1.65 10.32 -28.44
C GLY A 31 -0.60 10.22 -29.55
N ASP A 32 -0.91 10.83 -30.69
CA ASP A 32 0.06 11.08 -31.75
C ASP A 32 1.12 12.11 -31.31
N HIS A 33 2.06 12.43 -32.21
CA HIS A 33 3.11 13.41 -31.91
C HIS A 33 2.54 14.78 -31.54
N ALA A 34 1.48 15.24 -32.21
CA ALA A 34 0.88 16.53 -31.94
C ALA A 34 0.22 16.56 -30.55
N ALA A 35 -0.54 15.52 -30.19
CA ALA A 35 -1.16 15.35 -28.88
C ALA A 35 -0.11 15.30 -27.76
N ARG A 36 0.94 14.49 -27.92
CA ARG A 36 2.04 14.43 -26.95
C ARG A 36 2.74 15.78 -26.77
N GLN A 37 2.97 16.54 -27.85
CA GLN A 37 3.54 17.88 -27.77
C GLN A 37 2.61 18.88 -27.07
N ARG A 38 1.28 18.81 -27.28
CA ARG A 38 0.34 19.62 -26.48
C ARG A 38 0.45 19.30 -25.00
N ILE A 39 0.41 18.02 -24.64
CA ILE A 39 0.49 17.55 -23.25
C ILE A 39 1.80 18.01 -22.59
N ILE A 40 2.94 17.87 -23.27
CA ILE A 40 4.24 18.35 -22.78
C ILE A 40 4.22 19.86 -22.51
N ARG A 41 3.69 20.66 -23.45
CA ARG A 41 3.58 22.11 -23.26
C ARG A 41 2.64 22.48 -22.11
N ASP A 42 1.55 21.75 -21.92
CA ASP A 42 0.60 21.99 -20.85
C ASP A 42 1.20 21.65 -19.48
N HIS A 43 1.97 20.57 -19.37
CA HIS A 43 2.75 20.27 -18.15
C HIS A 43 3.79 21.35 -17.87
N LEU A 44 4.53 21.79 -18.89
CA LEU A 44 5.50 22.89 -18.74
C LEU A 44 4.82 24.19 -18.27
N ARG A 45 3.66 24.52 -18.85
CA ARG A 45 2.87 25.70 -18.45
C ARG A 45 2.39 25.57 -17.01
N TYR A 46 1.90 24.40 -16.60
CA TYR A 46 1.48 24.15 -15.23
C TYR A 46 2.64 24.37 -14.24
N GLN A 47 3.81 23.77 -14.48
CA GLN A 47 4.97 23.94 -13.59
C GLN A 47 5.41 25.40 -13.50
N LYS A 48 5.55 26.09 -14.64
CA LYS A 48 5.91 27.51 -14.67
C LYS A 48 4.87 28.37 -13.94
N GLY A 49 3.59 28.12 -14.21
CA GLY A 49 2.47 28.84 -13.59
C GLY A 49 2.41 28.65 -12.08
N LEU A 50 2.61 27.43 -11.60
CA LEU A 50 2.67 27.11 -10.17
C LEU A 50 3.81 27.89 -9.48
N MET A 51 5.02 27.82 -10.02
CA MET A 51 6.17 28.52 -9.43
C MET A 51 5.98 30.04 -9.47
N TYR A 52 5.43 30.57 -10.56
CA TYR A 52 5.10 31.99 -10.66
C TYR A 52 4.05 32.41 -9.64
N PHE A 53 2.96 31.66 -9.51
CA PHE A 53 1.91 31.91 -8.52
C PHE A 53 2.47 31.93 -7.10
N LEU A 54 3.25 30.91 -6.73
CA LEU A 54 3.86 30.79 -5.40
C LEU A 54 4.83 31.93 -5.07
N ALA A 55 5.53 32.47 -6.07
CA ALA A 55 6.49 33.57 -5.86
C ALA A 55 5.85 34.97 -5.91
N ASN A 56 4.72 35.15 -6.60
CA ASN A 56 4.26 36.50 -6.99
C ASN A 56 2.82 36.84 -6.58
N ASP A 57 1.92 35.87 -6.37
CA ASP A 57 0.51 36.19 -6.14
C ASP A 57 0.26 36.76 -4.73
N PRO A 58 -0.46 37.89 -4.58
CA PRO A 58 -0.74 38.51 -3.29
C PRO A 58 -1.44 37.59 -2.28
N ARG A 59 -2.19 36.59 -2.77
CA ARG A 59 -2.91 35.60 -1.94
C ARG A 59 -2.00 34.57 -1.26
N VAL A 60 -0.77 34.39 -1.76
CA VAL A 60 0.22 33.49 -1.13
C VAL A 60 0.91 34.23 0.01
N PRO A 61 1.11 33.64 1.21
CA PRO A 61 1.79 34.32 2.32
C PRO A 61 3.17 34.89 1.94
N GLN A 62 3.51 36.08 2.43
CA GLN A 62 4.75 36.78 2.07
C GLN A 62 6.01 35.93 2.30
N ALA A 63 6.10 35.24 3.43
CA ALA A 63 7.24 34.37 3.74
C ALA A 63 7.43 33.23 2.71
N VAL A 64 6.33 32.69 2.16
CA VAL A 64 6.39 31.68 1.11
C VAL A 64 6.88 32.30 -0.20
N ARG A 65 6.34 33.46 -0.59
CA ARG A 65 6.78 34.19 -1.78
C ARG A 65 8.28 34.49 -1.76
N GLU A 66 8.76 35.08 -0.67
CA GLU A 66 10.19 35.38 -0.47
C GLU A 66 11.03 34.11 -0.47
N GLY A 67 10.53 33.03 0.13
CA GLY A 67 11.18 31.72 0.13
C GLY A 67 11.37 31.16 -1.28
N VAL A 68 10.30 31.12 -2.07
CA VAL A 68 10.26 30.55 -3.43
C VAL A 68 11.01 31.42 -4.43
N ALA A 69 10.92 32.75 -4.33
CA ALA A 69 11.57 33.70 -5.24
C ALA A 69 13.11 33.61 -5.25
N ARG A 70 13.72 32.98 -4.24
CA ARG A 70 15.17 32.69 -4.22
C ARG A 70 15.57 31.55 -5.14
N TRP A 71 14.63 30.72 -5.56
CA TRP A 71 14.86 29.55 -6.37
C TRP A 71 14.51 29.80 -7.84
N GLY A 72 15.18 29.07 -8.71
CA GLY A 72 14.93 29.03 -10.14
C GLY A 72 15.45 27.72 -10.72
N LEU A 73 15.40 27.60 -12.05
CA LEU A 73 15.94 26.44 -12.74
C LEU A 73 17.45 26.35 -12.57
N ALA A 74 18.00 25.12 -12.64
CA ALA A 74 19.43 24.89 -12.58
C ALA A 74 20.14 25.53 -13.78
N LYS A 75 21.00 26.53 -13.53
CA LYS A 75 21.68 27.34 -14.57
C LYS A 75 22.67 26.55 -15.42
N ASP A 76 23.10 25.39 -14.96
CA ASP A 76 24.11 24.55 -15.60
C ASP A 76 23.51 23.32 -16.31
N GLU A 77 22.24 23.01 -16.08
CA GLU A 77 21.55 21.88 -16.71
C GLU A 77 20.66 22.34 -17.86
N PHE A 78 20.48 21.47 -18.86
CA PHE A 78 19.55 21.64 -19.96
C PHE A 78 19.60 23.03 -20.64
N ARG A 79 20.80 23.63 -20.76
CA ARG A 79 20.99 24.99 -21.30
C ARG A 79 20.39 25.19 -22.69
N ARG A 80 20.35 24.13 -23.50
CA ARG A 80 19.81 24.15 -24.87
C ARG A 80 18.28 24.25 -24.93
N THR A 81 17.61 24.03 -23.80
CA THR A 81 16.14 24.00 -23.67
C THR A 81 15.67 24.95 -22.57
N ASP A 82 16.36 26.08 -22.42
CA ASP A 82 16.03 27.09 -21.40
C ASP A 82 15.95 26.49 -19.99
N HIS A 83 16.87 25.57 -19.70
CA HIS A 83 17.01 24.86 -18.43
C HIS A 83 15.88 23.87 -18.09
N TRP A 84 15.06 23.48 -19.06
CA TRP A 84 14.05 22.42 -18.91
C TRP A 84 14.51 21.09 -19.50
N PRO A 85 14.18 19.94 -18.88
CA PRO A 85 14.46 18.62 -19.45
C PRO A 85 13.90 18.45 -20.87
N HIS A 86 14.62 17.69 -21.69
CA HIS A 86 14.28 17.47 -23.11
C HIS A 86 12.98 16.68 -23.32
N GLN A 87 12.53 15.94 -22.30
CA GLN A 87 11.36 15.08 -22.37
C GLN A 87 10.73 14.93 -20.98
N LEU A 88 9.46 14.55 -20.95
CA LEU A 88 8.81 14.08 -19.73
C LEU A 88 9.38 12.72 -19.34
N TYR A 89 9.53 12.50 -18.04
CA TYR A 89 9.85 11.18 -17.51
C TYR A 89 8.57 10.36 -17.39
N ILE A 90 8.35 9.44 -18.35
CA ILE A 90 7.14 8.61 -18.40
C ILE A 90 7.40 7.32 -17.63
N ARG A 91 6.78 7.20 -16.45
CA ARG A 91 6.96 6.03 -15.57
C ARG A 91 5.98 4.90 -15.87
N GLU A 92 4.84 5.22 -16.46
CA GLU A 92 3.77 4.27 -16.73
C GLU A 92 3.03 4.60 -18.03
N ALA A 93 2.74 3.57 -18.82
CA ALA A 93 1.93 3.63 -20.04
C ALA A 93 1.32 2.24 -20.29
N ARG A 94 1.21 1.84 -21.56
CA ARG A 94 0.72 0.51 -21.95
C ARG A 94 1.62 -0.59 -21.38
N ARG A 95 1.00 -1.64 -20.84
CA ARG A 95 1.66 -2.85 -20.34
C ARG A 95 1.18 -4.08 -21.09
N MET A 96 2.04 -5.10 -21.13
CA MET A 96 1.68 -6.43 -21.60
C MET A 96 0.71 -7.11 -20.63
N VAL A 97 -0.21 -7.94 -21.16
CA VAL A 97 -1.04 -8.85 -20.35
C VAL A 97 -0.60 -10.28 -20.61
N ALA A 98 0.24 -10.81 -19.73
CA ALA A 98 0.89 -12.10 -19.91
C ALA A 98 0.10 -13.27 -19.26
N GLY A 99 0.72 -14.45 -19.25
CA GLY A 99 0.20 -15.62 -18.52
C GLY A 99 0.23 -15.44 -16.99
N TYR A 100 1.11 -14.58 -16.49
CA TYR A 100 1.15 -14.17 -15.08
C TYR A 100 1.06 -12.65 -14.98
N VAL A 101 -0.03 -12.14 -14.39
CA VAL A 101 -0.17 -10.72 -14.06
C VAL A 101 0.22 -10.53 -12.60
N MET A 102 1.25 -9.73 -12.33
CA MET A 102 1.63 -9.35 -10.97
C MET A 102 0.54 -8.47 -10.35
N THR A 103 0.13 -8.78 -9.12
CA THR A 103 -0.97 -8.10 -8.41
C THR A 103 -0.55 -7.67 -7.02
N GLU A 104 -1.41 -6.91 -6.34
CA GLU A 104 -1.24 -6.58 -4.92
C GLU A 104 -1.01 -7.83 -4.05
N HIS A 105 -1.62 -8.97 -4.40
CA HIS A 105 -1.42 -10.22 -3.67
C HIS A 105 0.03 -10.69 -3.71
N ASP A 106 0.73 -10.45 -4.81
CA ASP A 106 2.16 -10.76 -4.95
C ASP A 106 3.00 -9.80 -4.09
N CYS A 107 2.70 -8.50 -4.17
CA CYS A 107 3.40 -7.47 -3.38
C CYS A 107 3.28 -7.75 -1.88
N ARG A 108 2.08 -8.12 -1.40
CA ARG A 108 1.80 -8.37 0.02
C ARG A 108 2.18 -9.78 0.48
N GLY A 109 2.74 -10.63 -0.39
CA GLY A 109 3.10 -12.01 -0.08
C GLY A 109 1.89 -12.94 0.17
N ALA A 110 0.70 -12.54 -0.28
CA ALA A 110 -0.49 -13.38 -0.27
C ALA A 110 -0.44 -14.48 -1.35
N ARG A 111 0.29 -14.20 -2.41
CA ARG A 111 0.66 -15.10 -3.50
C ARG A 111 2.16 -14.96 -3.72
N GLU A 112 2.86 -16.06 -4.00
CA GLU A 112 4.28 -16.02 -4.36
C GLU A 112 4.48 -16.67 -5.72
N ALA A 113 5.27 -16.03 -6.59
CA ALA A 113 5.70 -16.60 -7.86
C ALA A 113 6.68 -17.75 -7.61
N ASP A 114 6.46 -18.89 -8.27
CA ASP A 114 7.29 -20.09 -8.22
C ASP A 114 8.46 -20.06 -9.23
N ASP A 115 8.45 -19.07 -10.13
CA ASP A 115 9.44 -18.85 -11.18
C ASP A 115 10.14 -17.47 -11.06
N PRO A 116 10.74 -17.09 -9.92
CA PRO A 116 11.36 -15.79 -9.73
C PRO A 116 12.50 -15.51 -10.70
N VAL A 117 12.54 -14.28 -11.22
CA VAL A 117 13.66 -13.72 -12.00
C VAL A 117 14.22 -12.42 -11.41
N GLY A 118 13.80 -12.10 -10.20
CA GLY A 118 14.24 -10.93 -9.44
C GLY A 118 13.29 -10.66 -8.28
N LEU A 119 13.69 -9.76 -7.38
CA LEU A 119 12.84 -9.28 -6.29
C LEU A 119 12.48 -7.81 -6.52
N ALA A 120 11.21 -7.47 -6.30
CA ALA A 120 10.79 -6.09 -6.05
C ALA A 120 10.72 -5.84 -4.54
N ALA A 121 10.98 -4.60 -4.13
CA ALA A 121 11.13 -4.26 -2.70
C ALA A 121 10.58 -2.86 -2.35
N TYR A 122 9.88 -2.20 -3.28
CA TYR A 122 9.34 -0.86 -3.03
C TYR A 122 7.89 -0.90 -2.55
N THR A 123 7.41 0.16 -1.93
CA THR A 123 6.00 0.27 -1.53
C THR A 123 5.09 0.36 -2.77
N MET A 124 3.84 -0.07 -2.65
CA MET A 124 2.83 0.21 -3.67
C MET A 124 2.49 1.70 -3.57
N ASP A 125 3.02 2.46 -4.54
CA ASP A 125 2.89 3.90 -4.65
C ASP A 125 2.15 4.28 -5.95
N SER A 126 1.01 4.93 -5.80
CA SER A 126 0.28 5.61 -6.86
C SER A 126 -0.17 6.96 -6.36
N HIS A 127 0.14 8.04 -7.08
CA HIS A 127 -0.26 9.39 -6.72
C HIS A 127 -1.78 9.61 -6.93
N ASN A 128 -2.24 10.79 -6.51
CA ASN A 128 -3.61 11.28 -6.73
C ASN A 128 -4.02 11.19 -8.21
N THR A 129 -5.21 10.67 -8.48
CA THR A 129 -5.72 10.43 -9.85
C THR A 129 -6.71 11.50 -10.30
N GLN A 130 -7.39 12.16 -9.34
CA GLN A 130 -8.38 13.19 -9.62
C GLN A 130 -8.47 14.22 -8.48
N ARG A 131 -8.92 15.43 -8.83
CA ARG A 131 -9.41 16.44 -7.88
C ARG A 131 -10.91 16.61 -8.06
N CYS A 132 -11.66 16.49 -6.96
CA CYS A 132 -13.12 16.62 -6.94
C CYS A 132 -13.56 17.59 -5.83
N VAL A 133 -14.82 18.02 -5.90
CA VAL A 133 -15.47 18.81 -4.84
C VAL A 133 -16.47 17.89 -4.15
N ASP A 134 -16.35 17.73 -2.84
CA ASP A 134 -17.27 16.91 -2.06
C ASP A 134 -18.64 17.58 -1.87
N ALA A 135 -19.60 16.84 -1.30
CA ALA A 135 -20.98 17.31 -1.12
C ALA A 135 -21.07 18.57 -0.25
N GLU A 136 -20.06 18.84 0.60
CA GLU A 136 -19.96 20.01 1.45
C GLU A 136 -19.20 21.18 0.78
N GLY A 137 -18.84 21.05 -0.50
CA GLY A 137 -18.17 22.09 -1.28
C GLY A 137 -16.65 22.17 -1.06
N ARG A 138 -16.02 21.15 -0.45
CA ARG A 138 -14.58 21.13 -0.17
C ARG A 138 -13.82 20.42 -1.29
N VAL A 139 -12.66 20.94 -1.64
CA VAL A 139 -11.77 20.31 -2.62
C VAL A 139 -11.10 19.08 -1.98
N ARG A 140 -11.19 17.94 -2.66
CA ARG A 140 -10.59 16.66 -2.28
C ARG A 140 -9.70 16.16 -3.41
N ASN A 141 -8.58 15.54 -3.04
CA ASN A 141 -7.85 14.69 -3.96
C ASN A 141 -8.35 13.25 -3.76
N GLU A 142 -8.60 12.55 -4.87
CA GLU A 142 -8.93 11.13 -4.92
C GLU A 142 -7.71 10.33 -5.38
N GLY A 143 -7.63 9.07 -4.95
CA GLY A 143 -6.49 8.19 -5.19
C GLY A 143 -5.48 8.29 -4.05
N ASP A 144 -4.19 8.39 -4.40
CA ASP A 144 -3.06 8.34 -3.48
C ASP A 144 -3.00 7.06 -2.65
N VAL A 145 -2.37 6.04 -3.23
CA VAL A 145 -2.11 4.75 -2.59
C VAL A 145 -0.65 4.73 -2.18
N GLN A 146 -0.39 4.67 -0.87
CA GLN A 146 0.96 4.60 -0.28
C GLN A 146 1.03 3.40 0.68
N ILE A 147 0.88 2.19 0.13
CA ILE A 147 0.83 0.96 0.93
C ILE A 147 2.19 0.28 0.93
N GLY A 148 2.80 0.16 2.11
CA GLY A 148 4.10 -0.44 2.31
C GLY A 148 4.12 -1.49 3.41
N GLY A 149 5.32 -1.79 3.91
CA GLY A 149 5.49 -2.67 5.07
C GLY A 149 5.39 -4.17 4.77
N PHE A 150 5.44 -4.58 3.50
CA PHE A 150 5.63 -5.96 3.08
C PHE A 150 7.12 -6.27 2.80
N ALA A 151 7.48 -7.55 2.83
CA ALA A 151 8.83 -7.99 2.49
C ALA A 151 9.09 -7.88 0.97
N PRO A 152 10.36 -7.84 0.52
CA PRO A 152 10.69 -8.05 -0.87
C PRO A 152 10.04 -9.32 -1.43
N TYR A 153 9.48 -9.23 -2.62
CA TYR A 153 8.64 -10.26 -3.22
C TYR A 153 9.13 -10.67 -4.61
N PRO A 154 8.96 -11.95 -5.00
CA PRO A 154 9.44 -12.47 -6.27
C PRO A 154 8.65 -11.94 -7.46
N ILE A 155 9.35 -11.60 -8.54
CA ILE A 155 8.76 -11.27 -9.85
C ILE A 155 8.82 -12.52 -10.73
N SER A 156 7.66 -12.96 -11.20
CA SER A 156 7.52 -14.14 -12.06
C SER A 156 8.16 -13.94 -13.43
N TYR A 157 8.88 -14.95 -13.93
CA TYR A 157 9.36 -14.98 -15.32
C TYR A 157 8.21 -14.79 -16.32
N ARG A 158 7.10 -15.48 -16.10
CA ARG A 158 5.89 -15.38 -16.92
C ARG A 158 5.27 -13.98 -16.98
N SER A 159 5.68 -13.04 -16.13
CA SER A 159 5.23 -11.64 -16.19
C SER A 159 6.02 -10.80 -17.20
N ILE A 160 7.22 -11.22 -17.60
CA ILE A 160 8.09 -10.50 -18.53
C ILE A 160 8.11 -11.12 -19.94
N ILE A 161 7.25 -12.11 -20.22
CA ILE A 161 7.08 -12.71 -21.55
C ILE A 161 5.59 -12.73 -21.95
N PRO A 162 5.26 -12.68 -23.26
CA PRO A 162 3.88 -12.78 -23.71
C PRO A 162 3.38 -14.22 -23.62
N ARG A 163 2.07 -14.43 -23.80
CA ARG A 163 1.49 -15.78 -23.82
C ARG A 163 1.96 -16.55 -25.05
N HIS A 164 1.94 -17.89 -24.97
CA HIS A 164 2.15 -18.72 -26.15
C HIS A 164 1.21 -18.31 -27.29
N GLY A 165 1.75 -18.30 -28.51
CA GLY A 165 1.01 -17.92 -29.72
C GLY A 165 0.88 -16.41 -29.96
N GLU A 166 1.31 -15.54 -29.03
CA GLU A 166 1.32 -14.09 -29.25
C GLU A 166 2.62 -13.63 -29.92
N CYS A 167 3.77 -13.88 -29.29
CA CYS A 167 5.09 -13.56 -29.84
C CYS A 167 6.18 -14.45 -29.21
N ALA A 168 6.87 -15.22 -30.05
CA ALA A 168 7.83 -16.24 -29.64
C ALA A 168 9.17 -15.71 -29.10
N ASN A 169 9.55 -14.47 -29.44
CA ASN A 169 10.90 -13.94 -29.24
C ASN A 169 10.92 -12.57 -28.55
N LEU A 170 9.90 -12.26 -27.74
CA LEU A 170 9.78 -10.97 -27.06
C LEU A 170 9.93 -11.11 -25.54
N LEU A 171 10.84 -10.31 -24.97
CA LEU A 171 11.00 -10.13 -23.52
C LEU A 171 10.71 -8.67 -23.15
N VAL A 172 9.93 -8.47 -22.09
CA VAL A 172 9.39 -7.17 -21.68
C VAL A 172 9.72 -6.91 -20.20
N PRO A 173 10.95 -6.48 -19.87
CA PRO A 173 11.37 -6.27 -18.48
C PRO A 173 10.83 -4.98 -17.84
N VAL A 174 10.37 -4.02 -18.65
CA VAL A 174 9.88 -2.70 -18.18
C VAL A 174 8.36 -2.63 -18.23
N CYS A 175 7.75 -2.77 -19.41
CA CYS A 175 6.29 -2.78 -19.56
C CYS A 175 5.67 -4.15 -19.22
N LEU A 176 6.23 -4.81 -18.19
CA LEU A 176 5.88 -6.17 -17.78
C LEU A 176 4.41 -6.26 -17.36
N SER A 177 3.93 -7.49 -17.24
CA SER A 177 2.55 -7.75 -16.89
C SER A 177 2.28 -7.57 -15.40
N ALA A 178 1.62 -6.47 -15.08
CA ALA A 178 1.24 -6.10 -13.72
C ALA A 178 -0.06 -5.29 -13.70
N SER A 179 -0.84 -5.46 -12.64
CA SER A 179 -1.89 -4.50 -12.27
C SER A 179 -1.28 -3.12 -12.00
N HIS A 180 -2.09 -2.06 -12.10
CA HIS A 180 -1.62 -0.68 -11.83
C HIS A 180 -0.97 -0.55 -10.44
N ILE A 181 -1.61 -1.13 -9.43
CA ILE A 181 -1.15 -1.11 -8.03
C ILE A 181 0.19 -1.83 -7.85
N ALA A 182 0.32 -3.06 -8.38
CA ALA A 182 1.58 -3.80 -8.28
C ALA A 182 2.70 -3.13 -9.07
N TYR A 183 2.39 -2.57 -10.24
CA TYR A 183 3.37 -1.85 -11.05
C TYR A 183 3.93 -0.64 -10.29
N GLY A 184 3.11 0.03 -9.48
CA GLY A 184 3.52 1.05 -8.51
C GLY A 184 4.74 0.69 -7.67
N SER A 185 4.84 -0.58 -7.27
CA SER A 185 5.94 -1.14 -6.49
C SER A 185 7.09 -1.69 -7.36
N ILE A 186 6.78 -2.31 -8.50
CA ILE A 186 7.80 -2.93 -9.37
C ILE A 186 8.62 -1.88 -10.13
N ARG A 187 8.05 -0.71 -10.47
CA ARG A 187 8.59 0.30 -11.40
C ARG A 187 9.78 1.13 -10.88
N MET A 188 10.70 0.49 -10.18
CA MET A 188 11.94 1.09 -9.70
C MET A 188 13.09 0.76 -10.65
N GLU A 189 13.93 1.75 -10.96
CA GLU A 189 15.04 1.61 -11.90
C GLU A 189 15.99 0.45 -11.56
N PRO A 190 16.35 0.20 -10.28
CA PRO A 190 17.15 -0.98 -9.93
C PRO A 190 16.45 -2.31 -10.25
N VAL A 191 15.14 -2.38 -10.10
CA VAL A 191 14.34 -3.58 -10.43
C VAL A 191 14.31 -3.79 -11.94
N PHE A 192 14.16 -2.73 -12.73
CA PHE A 192 14.26 -2.84 -14.20
C PHE A 192 15.65 -3.29 -14.67
N MET A 193 16.73 -2.88 -14.00
CA MET A 193 18.07 -3.36 -14.29
C MET A 193 18.21 -4.86 -14.01
N ILE A 194 17.68 -5.33 -12.87
CA ILE A 194 17.59 -6.75 -12.49
C ILE A 194 16.83 -7.54 -13.55
N LEU A 195 15.61 -7.09 -13.90
CA LEU A 195 14.79 -7.77 -14.91
C LEU A 195 15.42 -7.74 -16.30
N GLY A 196 16.17 -6.68 -16.64
CA GLY A 196 16.94 -6.59 -17.88
C GLY A 196 18.02 -7.66 -17.97
N GLN A 197 18.78 -7.90 -16.91
CA GLN A 197 19.75 -9.00 -16.86
C GLN A 197 19.06 -10.36 -16.99
N SER A 198 17.98 -10.59 -16.26
CA SER A 198 17.25 -11.86 -16.32
C SER A 198 16.64 -12.12 -17.69
N ALA A 199 16.10 -11.08 -18.33
CA ALA A 199 15.60 -11.15 -19.70
C ALA A 199 16.72 -11.51 -20.69
N ALA A 200 17.89 -10.87 -20.59
CA ALA A 200 19.02 -11.18 -21.45
C ALA A 200 19.49 -12.64 -21.30
N THR A 201 19.52 -13.15 -20.07
CA THR A 201 19.87 -14.56 -19.80
C THR A 201 18.86 -15.53 -20.43
N ALA A 202 17.56 -15.24 -20.25
CA ALA A 202 16.49 -16.02 -20.86
C ALA A 202 16.56 -16.00 -22.40
N ALA A 203 16.89 -14.86 -23.01
CA ALA A 203 17.07 -14.74 -24.45
C ALA A 203 18.20 -15.64 -24.97
N VAL A 204 19.33 -15.70 -24.24
CA VAL A 204 20.44 -16.59 -24.61
C VAL A 204 20.01 -18.05 -24.56
N HIS A 205 19.30 -18.48 -23.50
CA HIS A 205 18.80 -19.85 -23.42
C HIS A 205 17.84 -20.19 -24.57
N ALA A 206 16.90 -19.29 -24.90
CA ALA A 206 15.99 -19.49 -26.03
C ALA A 206 16.75 -19.64 -27.37
N ILE A 207 17.81 -18.86 -27.58
CA ILE A 207 18.67 -18.97 -28.77
C ILE A 207 19.44 -20.30 -28.79
N GLU A 208 20.00 -20.71 -27.65
CA GLU A 208 20.76 -21.96 -27.55
C GLU A 208 19.89 -23.21 -27.73
N ASP A 209 18.63 -23.13 -27.31
CA ASP A 209 17.65 -24.21 -27.39
C ASP A 209 16.89 -24.22 -28.73
N ASP A 210 17.13 -23.24 -29.62
CA ASP A 210 16.37 -23.00 -30.86
C ASP A 210 14.84 -22.98 -30.61
N GLY A 211 14.44 -22.30 -29.53
CA GLY A 211 13.08 -22.33 -28.99
C GLY A 211 12.49 -20.96 -28.66
N ASP A 212 11.21 -20.97 -28.35
CA ASP A 212 10.46 -19.79 -27.94
C ASP A 212 10.84 -19.38 -26.50
N VAL A 213 10.75 -18.09 -26.18
CA VAL A 213 11.03 -17.60 -24.81
C VAL A 213 10.08 -18.20 -23.77
N GLN A 214 8.92 -18.70 -24.19
CA GLN A 214 7.97 -19.36 -23.31
C GLN A 214 8.40 -20.78 -22.92
N ASP A 215 9.26 -21.43 -23.70
CA ASP A 215 9.60 -22.86 -23.58
C ASP A 215 10.96 -23.13 -22.91
N ILE A 216 11.65 -22.09 -22.46
CA ILE A 216 12.97 -22.26 -21.82
C ILE A 216 12.87 -23.06 -20.50
N ASP A 217 13.89 -23.85 -20.20
CA ASP A 217 13.99 -24.54 -18.91
C ASP A 217 14.26 -23.54 -17.78
N TYR A 218 13.23 -23.31 -16.94
CA TYR A 218 13.34 -22.42 -15.79
C TYR A 218 14.38 -22.90 -14.77
N ALA A 219 14.60 -24.21 -14.60
CA ALA A 219 15.59 -24.71 -13.65
C ALA A 219 17.01 -24.29 -14.10
N ARG A 220 17.30 -24.42 -15.39
CA ARG A 220 18.55 -23.94 -16.01
C ARG A 220 18.67 -22.41 -15.91
N LEU A 221 17.59 -21.67 -16.18
CA LEU A 221 17.58 -20.20 -15.99
C LEU A 221 17.92 -19.83 -14.54
N ARG A 222 17.23 -20.44 -13.57
CA ARG A 222 17.43 -20.20 -12.14
C ARG A 222 18.87 -20.47 -11.72
N GLU A 223 19.45 -21.59 -12.16
CA GLU A 223 20.86 -21.92 -11.87
C GLU A 223 21.80 -20.83 -12.38
N ARG A 224 21.62 -20.39 -13.63
CA ARG A 224 22.43 -19.33 -14.21
C ARG A 224 22.29 -18.00 -13.47
N LEU A 225 21.06 -17.58 -13.16
CA LEU A 225 20.82 -16.32 -12.41
C LEU A 225 21.48 -16.36 -11.02
N LEU A 226 21.41 -17.49 -10.32
CA LEU A 226 22.08 -17.65 -9.03
C LEU A 226 23.61 -17.63 -9.15
N ALA A 227 24.17 -18.23 -10.20
CA ALA A 227 25.61 -18.14 -10.49
C ALA A 227 26.06 -16.70 -10.73
N ASP A 228 25.20 -15.89 -11.35
CA ASP A 228 25.39 -14.44 -11.54
C ASP A 228 25.06 -13.60 -10.29
N ARG A 229 24.81 -14.25 -9.15
CA ARG A 229 24.48 -13.64 -7.84
C ARG A 229 23.17 -12.86 -7.81
N GLN A 230 22.23 -13.17 -8.71
CA GLN A 230 20.86 -12.68 -8.64
C GLN A 230 20.21 -13.13 -7.31
N VAL A 231 19.44 -12.25 -6.68
CA VAL A 231 18.63 -12.61 -5.52
C VAL A 231 17.23 -13.00 -6.01
N LEU A 232 16.85 -14.27 -5.80
CA LEU A 232 15.57 -14.82 -6.27
C LEU A 232 14.58 -15.14 -5.13
N ALA A 233 15.05 -15.11 -3.88
CA ALA A 233 14.23 -15.36 -2.70
C ALA A 233 14.64 -14.43 -1.57
N TRP A 234 13.65 -13.89 -0.85
CA TRP A 234 13.89 -13.10 0.35
C TRP A 234 14.04 -14.02 1.57
N THR A 235 15.20 -13.95 2.23
CA THR A 235 15.53 -14.72 3.44
C THR A 235 15.61 -13.86 4.71
N GLY A 236 15.31 -12.56 4.61
CA GLY A 236 15.29 -11.66 5.74
C GLY A 236 13.98 -11.72 6.54
N PRO A 237 13.81 -10.85 7.55
CA PRO A 237 12.58 -10.79 8.32
C PRO A 237 11.39 -10.50 7.41
N ARG A 238 10.28 -11.19 7.67
CA ARG A 238 9.00 -10.92 7.04
C ARG A 238 8.08 -10.24 8.05
N PRO A 239 7.29 -9.24 7.64
CA PRO A 239 6.28 -8.66 8.51
C PRO A 239 5.27 -9.75 8.88
N VAL A 240 4.72 -9.64 10.07
CA VAL A 240 3.63 -10.50 10.50
C VAL A 240 2.43 -10.22 9.59
N ARG A 241 1.89 -11.27 8.96
CA ARG A 241 0.68 -11.16 8.13
C ARG A 241 -0.55 -11.26 9.04
N GLY A 242 -1.47 -10.32 8.89
CA GLY A 242 -2.76 -10.37 9.56
C GLY A 242 -3.67 -11.48 9.01
N LEU A 243 -4.64 -11.89 9.82
CA LEU A 243 -5.69 -12.83 9.42
C LEU A 243 -6.65 -12.14 8.45
N GLU A 244 -7.04 -12.80 7.36
CA GLU A 244 -8.02 -12.24 6.43
C GLU A 244 -9.44 -12.39 7.00
N ALA A 245 -10.12 -11.27 7.27
CA ALA A 245 -11.43 -11.24 7.93
C ALA A 245 -12.48 -12.07 7.17
N ARG A 246 -12.45 -12.01 5.83
CA ARG A 246 -13.33 -12.79 4.93
C ARG A 246 -13.16 -14.30 5.02
N ALA A 247 -12.01 -14.78 5.49
CA ALA A 247 -11.71 -16.21 5.63
C ALA A 247 -12.13 -16.75 7.01
N LEU A 248 -12.50 -15.87 7.94
CA LEU A 248 -12.91 -16.21 9.29
C LEU A 248 -14.41 -16.51 9.35
N LYS A 249 -14.81 -17.35 10.30
CA LYS A 249 -16.22 -17.68 10.53
C LYS A 249 -16.97 -16.50 11.17
N GLY A 250 -18.25 -16.37 10.85
CA GLY A 250 -19.12 -15.35 11.43
C GLY A 250 -18.86 -13.94 10.88
N THR A 251 -19.32 -12.93 11.61
CA THR A 251 -19.09 -11.52 11.24
C THR A 251 -17.86 -11.01 11.97
N VAL A 252 -16.88 -10.49 11.24
CA VAL A 252 -15.66 -9.88 11.80
C VAL A 252 -15.67 -8.38 11.53
N VAL A 253 -15.34 -7.60 12.55
CA VAL A 253 -15.15 -6.14 12.47
C VAL A 253 -13.72 -5.83 12.86
N ASP A 254 -12.93 -5.38 11.88
CA ASP A 254 -11.53 -4.99 12.03
C ASP A 254 -11.38 -3.56 12.59
N ASP A 255 -10.18 -3.19 13.04
CA ASP A 255 -9.89 -1.87 13.61
C ASP A 255 -10.13 -0.75 12.59
N LEU A 256 -9.91 -1.02 11.30
CA LEU A 256 -10.19 -0.07 10.22
C LEU A 256 -11.68 0.28 10.08
N GLN A 257 -12.57 -0.55 10.62
CA GLN A 257 -14.02 -0.35 10.61
C GLN A 257 -14.55 0.23 11.93
N ALA A 258 -13.71 0.31 12.97
CA ALA A 258 -14.09 0.80 14.29
C ALA A 258 -14.05 2.33 14.40
N THR A 259 -14.84 2.87 15.32
CA THR A 259 -14.81 4.29 15.69
C THR A 259 -13.97 4.48 16.94
N PHE A 260 -13.00 5.40 16.90
CA PHE A 260 -12.08 5.66 18.01
C PHE A 260 -12.35 7.00 18.67
N THR A 261 -12.34 7.01 20.01
CA THR A 261 -12.29 8.22 20.84
C THR A 261 -10.86 8.38 21.39
N GLY A 262 -10.32 9.59 21.26
CA GLY A 262 -8.96 9.94 21.66
C GLY A 262 -7.87 9.50 20.67
N ALA A 263 -6.61 9.77 20.98
CA ALA A 263 -5.49 9.47 20.09
C ALA A 263 -5.02 8.01 20.22
N TRP A 264 -5.06 7.28 19.10
CA TRP A 264 -4.59 5.90 18.97
C TRP A 264 -3.51 5.81 17.88
N ALA A 265 -2.46 5.02 18.14
CA ALA A 265 -1.39 4.78 17.19
C ALA A 265 -1.51 3.40 16.54
N THR A 266 -1.24 3.30 15.24
CA THR A 266 -1.26 2.05 14.47
C THR A 266 0.07 1.29 14.61
N SER A 267 0.03 -0.03 14.64
CA SER A 267 1.22 -0.88 14.73
C SER A 267 1.01 -2.24 14.05
N THR A 268 2.09 -2.81 13.52
CA THR A 268 2.17 -4.18 12.99
C THR A 268 3.30 -4.97 13.64
N ALA A 269 3.86 -4.45 14.74
CA ALA A 269 5.10 -4.95 15.33
C ALA A 269 4.97 -6.36 15.94
N ASN A 270 3.79 -6.72 16.43
CA ASN A 270 3.51 -8.03 17.02
C ASN A 270 2.21 -8.60 16.45
N GLY A 271 2.19 -9.89 16.16
CA GLY A 271 0.94 -10.62 15.90
C GLY A 271 0.33 -11.22 17.15
N PRO A 272 -0.86 -11.82 17.03
CA PRO A 272 -1.72 -11.81 15.84
C PRO A 272 -2.50 -10.50 15.71
N PHE A 273 -3.03 -10.24 14.51
CA PHE A 273 -4.02 -9.21 14.24
C PHE A 273 -4.84 -9.57 13.00
N VAL A 274 -5.97 -8.89 12.79
CA VAL A 274 -6.80 -9.05 11.59
C VAL A 274 -6.42 -7.98 10.56
N GLU A 275 -6.56 -8.30 9.28
CA GLU A 275 -6.21 -7.44 8.14
C GLU A 275 -4.81 -6.82 8.21
N ALA A 276 -4.70 -5.52 8.48
CA ALA A 276 -3.50 -4.72 8.22
C ALA A 276 -2.64 -4.44 9.44
N GLY A 277 -3.14 -4.61 10.66
CA GLY A 277 -2.45 -4.25 11.89
C GLY A 277 -3.40 -4.13 13.07
N TYR A 278 -2.97 -3.44 14.12
CA TYR A 278 -3.81 -3.10 15.26
C TYR A 278 -3.53 -1.67 15.72
N ARG A 279 -4.37 -1.14 16.61
CA ARG A 279 -4.14 0.14 17.28
C ARG A 279 -3.85 -0.02 18.76
N HIS A 280 -3.11 0.94 19.32
CA HIS A 280 -2.88 1.03 20.75
C HIS A 280 -3.06 2.45 21.29
N ASP A 281 -3.47 2.53 22.55
CA ASP A 281 -3.72 3.79 23.26
C ASP A 281 -2.44 4.57 23.60
N GLY A 282 -1.28 3.94 23.42
CA GLY A 282 0.02 4.53 23.76
C GLY A 282 0.32 4.55 25.25
N ASN A 283 -0.46 3.81 26.06
CA ASN A 283 -0.40 3.85 27.52
C ASN A 283 -0.54 5.28 28.09
N ALA A 284 -1.45 6.05 27.54
CA ALA A 284 -1.67 7.46 27.89
C ALA A 284 -3.17 7.79 27.86
N GLU A 285 -3.58 8.80 28.64
CA GLU A 285 -4.98 9.30 28.70
C GLU A 285 -5.98 8.18 29.07
N LYS A 286 -5.67 7.47 30.16
CA LYS A 286 -6.49 6.37 30.67
C LYS A 286 -7.88 6.85 31.09
N GLY A 287 -8.92 6.15 30.64
CA GLY A 287 -10.31 6.50 30.88
C GLY A 287 -10.90 7.51 29.89
N GLU A 288 -10.07 8.13 29.04
CA GLU A 288 -10.52 9.10 28.04
C GLU A 288 -10.58 8.50 26.62
N LYS A 289 -10.10 7.26 26.46
CA LYS A 289 -9.99 6.57 25.16
C LYS A 289 -10.91 5.37 25.08
N SER A 290 -11.46 5.16 23.88
CA SER A 290 -12.22 3.97 23.57
C SER A 290 -12.14 3.60 22.08
N ALA A 291 -12.33 2.32 21.79
CA ALA A 291 -12.49 1.78 20.44
C ALA A 291 -13.83 1.06 20.38
N ARG A 292 -14.72 1.53 19.49
CA ARG A 292 -16.08 1.04 19.37
C ARG A 292 -16.27 0.31 18.04
N PHE A 293 -16.58 -0.98 18.13
CA PHE A 293 -16.82 -1.89 17.02
C PHE A 293 -18.33 -2.09 16.86
N GLU A 294 -18.83 -1.94 15.63
CA GLU A 294 -20.25 -2.06 15.32
C GLU A 294 -20.47 -3.00 14.13
N ALA A 295 -21.42 -3.92 14.25
CA ALA A 295 -21.78 -4.87 13.19
C ALA A 295 -23.29 -4.99 13.01
N ALA A 296 -23.76 -4.97 11.76
CA ALA A 296 -25.06 -5.52 11.42
C ALA A 296 -24.92 -7.06 11.30
N LEU A 297 -25.56 -7.81 12.19
CA LEU A 297 -25.52 -9.27 12.15
C LEU A 297 -26.55 -9.80 11.14
N PRO A 298 -26.22 -10.84 10.36
CA PRO A 298 -27.10 -11.35 9.30
C PRO A 298 -28.39 -12.00 9.82
N ALA A 299 -28.41 -12.45 11.08
CA ALA A 299 -29.57 -13.02 11.73
C ALA A 299 -29.58 -12.73 13.24
N ALA A 300 -30.78 -12.63 13.82
CA ALA A 300 -30.94 -12.62 15.27
C ALA A 300 -30.55 -13.98 15.84
N GLY A 301 -30.03 -14.00 17.06
CA GLY A 301 -29.66 -15.25 17.73
C GLY A 301 -28.50 -15.10 18.70
N ARG A 302 -28.07 -16.23 19.24
CA ARG A 302 -26.91 -16.30 20.14
C ARG A 302 -25.62 -16.31 19.31
N HIS A 303 -24.70 -15.44 19.67
CA HIS A 303 -23.38 -15.37 19.08
C HIS A 303 -22.34 -15.44 20.18
N GLU A 304 -21.30 -16.24 19.97
CA GLU A 304 -20.06 -16.10 20.73
C GLU A 304 -19.34 -14.85 20.24
N VAL A 305 -19.06 -13.94 21.16
CA VAL A 305 -18.32 -12.71 20.89
C VAL A 305 -16.88 -12.97 21.27
N ARG A 306 -15.96 -12.71 20.33
CA ARG A 306 -14.53 -12.91 20.52
C ARG A 306 -13.78 -11.63 20.23
N LEU A 307 -12.65 -11.44 20.92
CA LEU A 307 -11.74 -10.32 20.72
C LEU A 307 -10.39 -10.85 20.24
N CYS A 308 -9.84 -10.21 19.20
CA CYS A 308 -8.46 -10.40 18.76
C CYS A 308 -7.57 -9.29 19.32
N TYR A 309 -6.33 -9.63 19.68
CA TYR A 309 -5.31 -8.68 20.10
C TYR A 309 -3.90 -9.31 20.04
N ALA A 310 -2.88 -8.46 19.88
CA ALA A 310 -1.47 -8.85 19.92
C ALA A 310 -0.90 -8.86 21.36
N PRO A 311 -0.60 -10.03 21.96
CA PRO A 311 -0.15 -10.12 23.33
C PRO A 311 1.28 -9.62 23.53
N ASN A 312 1.54 -8.99 24.67
CA ASN A 312 2.89 -8.58 25.08
C ASN A 312 2.95 -8.30 26.60
N ASN A 313 4.12 -8.44 27.22
CA ASN A 313 4.32 -8.15 28.64
C ASN A 313 4.04 -6.68 29.02
N ASN A 314 4.04 -5.75 28.06
CA ASN A 314 3.72 -4.34 28.29
C ASN A 314 2.22 -4.00 28.12
N ARG A 315 1.34 -4.99 27.90
CA ARG A 315 -0.11 -4.76 27.79
C ARG A 315 -0.80 -4.68 29.14
N ALA A 316 -2.02 -4.16 29.15
CA ALA A 316 -2.91 -4.16 30.30
C ALA A 316 -3.52 -5.53 30.59
N THR A 317 -3.68 -5.84 31.88
CA THR A 317 -4.23 -7.11 32.37
C THR A 317 -5.72 -7.02 32.67
N THR A 318 -6.27 -5.81 32.80
CA THR A 318 -7.68 -5.57 33.12
C THR A 318 -8.36 -4.64 32.12
N VAL A 319 -8.22 -4.92 30.83
CA VAL A 319 -8.86 -4.10 29.77
C VAL A 319 -10.38 -4.27 29.82
N PRO A 320 -11.16 -3.20 30.08
CA PRO A 320 -12.61 -3.29 30.08
C PRO A 320 -13.17 -3.37 28.65
N VAL A 321 -13.88 -4.46 28.36
CA VAL A 321 -14.55 -4.68 27.08
C VAL A 321 -16.04 -4.84 27.31
N THR A 322 -16.83 -3.87 26.86
CA THR A 322 -18.28 -3.82 27.05
C THR A 322 -19.01 -4.30 25.81
N ILE A 323 -19.86 -5.30 25.96
CA ILE A 323 -20.69 -5.90 24.92
C ILE A 323 -22.13 -5.44 25.13
N GLU A 324 -22.71 -4.72 24.18
CA GLU A 324 -24.14 -4.37 24.19
C GLU A 324 -24.93 -5.45 23.47
N HIS A 325 -25.74 -6.20 24.21
CA HIS A 325 -26.50 -7.36 23.73
C HIS A 325 -27.99 -7.21 24.07
N ALA A 326 -28.85 -8.11 23.57
CA ALA A 326 -30.32 -8.02 23.70
C ALA A 326 -30.79 -7.74 25.14
N ASP A 327 -30.17 -8.41 26.11
CA ASP A 327 -30.53 -8.31 27.54
C ASP A 327 -29.90 -7.13 28.29
N GLY A 328 -29.11 -6.26 27.63
CA GLY A 328 -28.44 -5.12 28.26
C GLY A 328 -26.98 -4.98 27.84
N ALA A 329 -26.10 -4.66 28.78
CA ALA A 329 -24.67 -4.57 28.53
C ALA A 329 -23.89 -5.38 29.57
N THR A 330 -22.86 -6.10 29.11
CA THR A 330 -21.94 -6.86 29.97
C THR A 330 -20.52 -6.37 29.74
N THR A 331 -19.77 -6.08 30.80
CA THR A 331 -18.35 -5.75 30.71
C THR A 331 -17.49 -6.93 31.17
N VAL A 332 -16.55 -7.32 30.33
CA VAL A 332 -15.54 -8.36 30.59
C VAL A 332 -14.18 -7.70 30.70
N LEU A 333 -13.40 -8.06 31.72
CA LEU A 333 -12.02 -7.62 31.86
C LEU A 333 -11.09 -8.62 31.13
N VAL A 334 -10.31 -8.13 30.18
CA VAL A 334 -9.42 -8.95 29.35
C VAL A 334 -7.97 -8.70 29.71
N ASN A 335 -7.24 -9.79 29.98
CA ASN A 335 -5.78 -9.74 30.14
C ASN A 335 -5.10 -9.83 28.78
N GLN A 336 -4.57 -8.71 28.28
CA GLN A 336 -3.90 -8.66 26.98
C GLN A 336 -2.42 -9.04 27.01
N ARG A 337 -1.88 -9.49 28.15
CA ARG A 337 -0.53 -10.06 28.21
C ARG A 337 -0.50 -11.53 27.79
N GLU A 338 -1.61 -12.22 27.95
CA GLU A 338 -1.72 -13.65 27.68
C GLU A 338 -2.00 -13.91 26.20
N ALA A 339 -1.48 -15.00 25.68
CA ALA A 339 -1.77 -15.39 24.30
C ALA A 339 -3.26 -15.77 24.17
N PRO A 340 -4.00 -15.22 23.19
CA PRO A 340 -5.38 -15.62 22.95
C PRO A 340 -5.51 -17.14 22.68
N PRO A 341 -6.38 -17.87 23.40
CA PRO A 341 -6.38 -19.33 23.36
C PRO A 341 -7.08 -19.95 22.15
N ILE A 342 -7.94 -19.21 21.45
CA ILE A 342 -8.75 -19.74 20.34
C ILE A 342 -8.04 -19.44 19.01
N ASP A 343 -7.64 -20.49 18.29
CA ASP A 343 -6.93 -20.42 17.00
C ASP A 343 -5.67 -19.52 17.03
N GLY A 344 -5.10 -19.31 18.23
CA GLY A 344 -3.94 -18.46 18.47
C GLY A 344 -4.19 -16.97 18.30
N ALA A 345 -5.45 -16.52 18.15
CA ALA A 345 -5.80 -15.12 17.89
C ALA A 345 -6.99 -14.58 18.68
N TRP A 346 -7.87 -15.43 19.19
CA TRP A 346 -9.13 -15.00 19.77
C TRP A 346 -9.23 -15.34 21.26
N VAL A 347 -9.78 -14.41 22.05
CA VAL A 347 -10.31 -14.68 23.40
C VAL A 347 -11.82 -14.60 23.35
N SER A 348 -12.52 -15.54 23.99
CA SER A 348 -13.97 -15.47 24.13
C SER A 348 -14.34 -14.43 25.19
N LEU A 349 -15.26 -13.53 24.85
CA LEU A 349 -15.92 -12.62 25.78
C LEU A 349 -17.22 -13.22 26.34
N GLY A 350 -17.65 -14.37 25.82
CA GLY A 350 -18.88 -15.05 26.18
C GLY A 350 -19.88 -15.14 25.04
N THR A 351 -21.04 -15.72 25.34
CA THR A 351 -22.12 -15.93 24.37
C THR A 351 -23.34 -15.10 24.74
N PHE A 352 -23.73 -14.22 23.84
CA PHE A 352 -24.80 -13.25 24.06
C PHE A 352 -25.87 -13.33 22.97
N ALA A 353 -27.10 -12.97 23.30
CA ALA A 353 -28.19 -12.86 22.33
C ALA A 353 -28.16 -11.48 21.66
N PHE A 354 -28.31 -11.46 20.33
CA PHE A 354 -28.42 -10.23 19.56
C PHE A 354 -29.71 -10.23 18.73
N ALA A 355 -30.30 -9.04 18.60
CA ALA A 355 -31.46 -8.82 17.75
C ALA A 355 -30.99 -8.36 16.35
N ALA A 356 -31.79 -8.65 15.32
CA ALA A 356 -31.46 -8.29 13.93
C ALA A 356 -31.81 -6.82 13.59
N ASP A 357 -32.62 -6.16 14.42
CA ASP A 357 -33.14 -4.82 14.20
C ASP A 357 -32.24 -3.71 14.77
N ARG A 358 -31.15 -4.07 15.44
CA ARG A 358 -30.15 -3.14 15.97
C ARG A 358 -28.75 -3.73 15.82
N PRO A 359 -27.72 -2.87 15.65
CA PRO A 359 -26.36 -3.36 15.50
C PRO A 359 -25.84 -4.02 16.80
N ALA A 360 -24.96 -5.01 16.63
CA ALA A 360 -24.16 -5.55 17.71
C ALA A 360 -22.96 -4.64 17.98
N VAL A 361 -22.70 -4.37 19.26
CA VAL A 361 -21.71 -3.37 19.67
C VAL A 361 -20.76 -3.94 20.69
N VAL A 362 -19.46 -3.73 20.46
CA VAL A 362 -18.40 -4.00 21.43
C VAL A 362 -17.54 -2.78 21.58
N THR A 363 -17.33 -2.33 22.81
CA THR A 363 -16.49 -1.16 23.14
C THR A 363 -15.33 -1.59 24.02
N ILE A 364 -14.11 -1.36 23.54
CA ILE A 364 -12.88 -1.49 24.32
C ILE A 364 -12.60 -0.13 24.97
N GLY A 365 -12.57 -0.09 26.30
CA GLY A 365 -12.24 1.12 27.07
C GLY A 365 -10.81 1.09 27.63
N THR A 366 -10.34 2.24 28.10
CA THR A 366 -9.02 2.35 28.78
C THR A 366 -9.11 2.73 30.25
N THR A 367 -10.32 2.82 30.81
CA THR A 367 -10.55 3.17 32.22
C THR A 367 -9.87 2.17 33.15
N ASP A 368 -9.15 2.69 34.15
CA ASP A 368 -8.44 1.91 35.18
C ASP A 368 -7.48 0.84 34.62
N THR A 369 -6.98 1.03 33.40
CA THR A 369 -5.99 0.12 32.79
C THR A 369 -4.55 0.56 33.05
N GLU A 370 -3.67 -0.42 33.13
CA GLU A 370 -2.24 -0.29 33.37
C GLU A 370 -1.44 -0.83 32.17
N GLY A 371 -0.54 -0.05 31.56
CA GLY A 371 0.16 -0.52 30.34
C GLY A 371 -0.70 -0.35 29.08
N HIS A 372 -0.25 -0.87 27.94
CA HIS A 372 -0.90 -0.60 26.65
C HIS A 372 -2.23 -1.36 26.49
N VAL A 373 -3.25 -0.67 25.98
CA VAL A 373 -4.50 -1.30 25.52
C VAL A 373 -4.46 -1.44 24.00
N ILE A 374 -4.71 -2.66 23.51
CA ILE A 374 -4.77 -3.01 22.10
C ILE A 374 -6.22 -3.12 21.64
N ALA A 375 -6.51 -2.52 20.50
CA ALA A 375 -7.74 -2.69 19.75
C ALA A 375 -7.38 -3.18 18.35
N ASP A 376 -7.84 -4.39 18.04
CA ASP A 376 -7.64 -5.03 16.73
C ASP A 376 -9.01 -5.40 16.14
N ALA A 377 -9.55 -6.58 16.41
CA ALA A 377 -10.82 -7.00 15.81
C ALA A 377 -11.78 -7.69 16.79
N VAL A 378 -13.07 -7.62 16.46
CA VAL A 378 -14.15 -8.33 17.15
C VAL A 378 -14.81 -9.30 16.19
N GLN A 379 -15.09 -10.51 16.65
CA GLN A 379 -15.76 -11.56 15.87
C GLN A 379 -17.04 -12.01 16.57
N PHE A 380 -18.12 -12.09 15.80
CA PHE A 380 -19.42 -12.62 16.21
C PHE A 380 -19.67 -13.96 15.50
N VAL A 381 -19.50 -15.07 16.23
CA VAL A 381 -19.69 -16.43 15.69
C VAL A 381 -21.08 -16.94 16.07
N PRO A 382 -21.99 -17.20 15.10
CA PRO A 382 -23.30 -17.80 15.39
C PRO A 382 -23.15 -19.15 16.11
N GLN A 383 -24.03 -19.41 17.07
CA GLN A 383 -24.09 -20.67 17.84
C GLN A 383 -25.15 -21.64 17.33
#